data_AF-A0A357NAZ1-F1
#
_entry.id   AF-A0A357NAZ1-F1
#
_cell.length_a   1.000
_cell.length_b   1.000
_cell.length_c   1.000
_cell.angle_alpha   90.00
_cell.angle_beta   90.00
_cell.angle_gamma   90.00
#
_symmetry.space_group_name_H-M   'P 1'
#
loop_
_entity.id
_entity.type
_entity.pdbx_description
1 polymer ?
#
loop_
_entity_poly.entity_id
_entity_poly.type
_entity_poly.pdbx_seq_one_letter_code
_entity_poly.pdbx_strand_id
1 'polypeptide(L)'
;MFNHKRPKIGLALSGGGLRGVSHIGILKVFAAENIPVDFIAGTSAGSIFAAFVSLGYAPEQLETLATQVHKRQLFDSNLNVTILLWHAALDYLLRRFSIWSLIPRGLIKGQRLEYYLNTQYRGKTLADAKIPVAILATDIHTGESILFASPQTR
;
A
#
# COMPACT_ATOMS: atom_id res chain seq x y z
N MET A 1 -32.13 28.07 -12.02
CA MET A 1 -31.28 26.91 -12.34
C MET A 1 -30.51 26.52 -11.09
N PHE A 2 -30.79 25.35 -10.51
CA PHE A 2 -30.00 24.86 -9.38
C PHE A 2 -28.62 24.44 -9.90
N ASN A 3 -27.58 25.17 -9.47
CA ASN A 3 -26.19 24.82 -9.75
C ASN A 3 -25.79 23.64 -8.87
N HIS A 4 -26.21 22.44 -9.25
CA HIS A 4 -25.79 21.22 -8.57
C HIS A 4 -24.34 20.92 -8.96
N LYS A 5 -23.39 21.40 -8.13
CA LYS A 5 -22.01 20.93 -8.19
C LYS A 5 -22.03 19.41 -8.06
N ARG A 6 -21.30 18.72 -8.94
CA ARG A 6 -21.18 17.25 -8.87
C ARG A 6 -20.73 16.83 -7.47
N PRO A 7 -21.21 15.68 -6.96
CA PRO A 7 -20.71 15.14 -5.70
C PRO A 7 -19.20 14.90 -5.81
N LYS A 8 -18.48 15.14 -4.71
CA LYS A 8 -17.08 14.77 -4.61
C LYS A 8 -16.96 13.30 -4.25
N ILE A 9 -16.06 12.59 -4.90
CA ILE A 9 -15.86 11.14 -4.74
C ILE A 9 -14.50 10.89 -4.11
N GLY A 10 -14.51 10.27 -2.93
CA GLY A 10 -13.31 9.78 -2.26
C GLY A 10 -13.14 8.28 -2.50
N LEU A 11 -11.93 7.86 -2.86
CA LEU A 11 -11.59 6.45 -3.05
C LEU A 11 -10.70 5.95 -1.91
N ALA A 12 -11.15 4.93 -1.18
CA ALA A 12 -10.38 4.31 -0.10
C ALA A 12 -9.85 2.93 -0.52
N LEU A 13 -8.52 2.77 -0.56
CA LEU A 13 -7.84 1.55 -0.97
C LEU A 13 -7.31 0.79 0.26
N SER A 14 -7.91 -0.37 0.53
CA SER A 14 -7.54 -1.19 1.67
C SER A 14 -6.15 -1.83 1.53
N GLY A 15 -5.60 -2.28 2.67
CA GLY A 15 -4.50 -3.24 2.69
C GLY A 15 -4.91 -4.61 2.15
N GLY A 16 -3.93 -5.50 1.97
CA GLY A 16 -4.19 -6.86 1.45
C GLY A 16 -2.98 -7.60 0.87
N GLY A 17 -1.76 -7.08 1.06
CA GLY A 17 -0.54 -7.68 0.50
C GLY A 17 -0.60 -7.79 -1.02
N LEU A 18 -0.22 -8.96 -1.56
CA LEU A 18 -0.25 -9.21 -3.01
C LEU A 18 -1.65 -9.07 -3.63
N ARG A 19 -2.74 -9.23 -2.86
CA ARG A 19 -4.11 -9.03 -3.39
C ARG A 19 -4.41 -7.58 -3.73
N GLY A 20 -3.58 -6.64 -3.27
CA GLY A 20 -3.69 -5.21 -3.60
C GLY A 20 -3.65 -4.91 -5.10
N VAL A 21 -3.10 -5.80 -5.94
CA VAL A 21 -3.13 -5.66 -7.41
C VAL A 21 -4.56 -5.59 -7.98
N SER A 22 -5.56 -6.09 -7.24
CA SER A 22 -6.97 -5.96 -7.62
C SER A 22 -7.46 -4.51 -7.69
N HIS A 23 -6.81 -3.58 -6.97
CA HIS A 23 -7.11 -2.14 -7.05
C HIS A 23 -6.95 -1.59 -8.46
N ILE A 24 -6.06 -2.16 -9.28
CA ILE A 24 -5.89 -1.78 -10.70
C ILE A 24 -7.19 -2.01 -11.47
N GLY A 25 -7.89 -3.13 -11.25
CA GLY A 25 -9.16 -3.42 -11.91
C GLY A 25 -10.24 -2.39 -11.56
N ILE A 26 -10.33 -2.00 -10.29
CA ILE A 26 -11.25 -0.94 -9.84
C ILE A 26 -10.94 0.39 -10.53
N LEU A 27 -9.65 0.76 -10.59
CA LEU A 27 -9.21 2.00 -11.23
C LEU A 27 -9.49 2.01 -12.74
N LYS A 28 -9.36 0.86 -13.43
CA LYS A 28 -9.73 0.72 -14.85
C LYS A 28 -11.22 0.97 -15.07
N VAL A 29 -12.08 0.47 -14.19
CA VAL A 29 -13.53 0.73 -14.27
C VAL A 29 -13.83 2.21 -14.03
N PHE A 30 -13.22 2.83 -13.01
CA PHE A 30 -13.39 4.27 -12.77
C PHE A 30 -13.01 5.11 -13.98
N ALA A 31 -11.89 4.78 -14.63
CA ALA A 31 -11.45 5.45 -15.85
C ALA A 31 -12.41 5.22 -17.03
N ALA A 32 -12.84 3.98 -17.26
CA ALA A 32 -13.75 3.63 -18.36
C ALA A 32 -15.13 4.30 -18.22
N GLU A 33 -15.65 4.37 -16.99
CA GLU A 33 -16.94 4.98 -16.67
C GLU A 33 -16.86 6.49 -16.44
N ASN A 34 -15.68 7.11 -16.64
CA ASN A 34 -15.44 8.54 -16.40
C ASN A 34 -15.83 9.01 -14.98
N ILE A 35 -15.63 8.15 -13.98
CA ILE A 35 -15.90 8.46 -12.57
C ILE A 35 -14.67 9.18 -11.99
N PRO A 36 -14.77 10.48 -11.65
CA PRO A 36 -13.63 11.23 -11.11
C PRO A 36 -13.29 10.78 -9.68
N VAL A 37 -12.01 10.81 -9.33
CA VAL A 37 -11.53 10.63 -7.95
C VAL A 37 -11.02 11.98 -7.45
N ASP A 38 -11.73 12.56 -6.48
CA ASP A 38 -11.40 13.86 -5.89
C ASP A 38 -10.46 13.77 -4.71
N PHE A 39 -10.47 12.63 -4.02
CA PHE A 39 -9.61 12.32 -2.89
C PHE A 39 -9.28 10.85 -2.91
N ILE A 40 -8.08 10.47 -2.46
CA ILE A 40 -7.69 9.07 -2.37
C ILE A 40 -7.01 8.77 -1.04
N ALA A 41 -7.33 7.63 -0.44
CA ALA A 41 -6.68 7.16 0.77
C ALA A 41 -6.22 5.73 0.62
N GLY A 42 -5.13 5.35 1.29
CA GLY A 42 -4.56 4.01 1.17
C GLY A 42 -3.89 3.49 2.44
N THR A 43 -3.99 2.18 2.69
CA THR A 43 -3.28 1.48 3.77
C THR A 43 -2.47 0.30 3.23
N SER A 44 -1.23 0.11 3.69
CA SER A 44 -0.36 -1.00 3.28
C SER A 44 -0.22 -1.08 1.75
N ALA A 45 -0.59 -2.20 1.12
CA ALA A 45 -0.59 -2.34 -0.34
C ALA A 45 -1.44 -1.27 -1.05
N GLY A 46 -2.57 -0.86 -0.46
CA GLY A 46 -3.41 0.22 -1.00
C GLY A 46 -2.71 1.57 -1.03
N SER A 47 -1.77 1.85 -0.11
CA SER A 47 -0.99 3.09 -0.08
C SER A 47 -0.11 3.25 -1.32
N ILE A 48 0.44 2.15 -1.84
CA ILE A 48 1.28 2.15 -3.04
C ILE A 48 0.47 2.64 -4.25
N PHE A 49 -0.71 2.06 -4.46
CA PHE A 49 -1.61 2.44 -5.54
C PHE A 49 -2.17 3.85 -5.34
N ALA A 50 -2.54 4.21 -4.11
CA ALA A 50 -3.01 5.55 -3.79
C ALA A 50 -1.96 6.61 -4.15
N ALA A 51 -0.69 6.38 -3.83
CA ALA A 51 0.41 7.27 -4.19
C ALA A 51 0.65 7.36 -5.71
N PHE A 52 0.60 6.25 -6.45
CA PHE A 52 0.73 6.32 -7.91
C PHE A 52 -0.43 7.09 -8.56
N VAL A 53 -1.66 6.78 -8.16
CA VAL A 53 -2.86 7.46 -8.68
C VAL A 53 -2.83 8.94 -8.33
N SER A 54 -2.41 9.30 -7.11
CA SER A 54 -2.30 10.70 -6.70
C SER A 54 -1.28 11.48 -7.52
N LEU A 55 -0.22 10.83 -8.01
CA LEU A 55 0.76 11.43 -8.92
C LEU A 55 0.27 11.49 -10.39
N GLY A 56 -0.91 10.93 -10.67
CA GLY A 56 -1.57 10.93 -11.97
C GLY A 56 -1.13 9.81 -12.90
N TYR A 57 -0.74 8.65 -12.36
CA TYR A 57 -0.49 7.45 -13.16
C TYR A 57 -1.81 6.86 -13.64
N ALA A 58 -1.89 6.52 -14.92
CA ALA A 58 -3.03 5.87 -15.53
C ALA A 58 -3.10 4.38 -15.12
N PRO A 59 -4.30 3.77 -15.04
CA PRO A 59 -4.45 2.37 -14.67
C PRO A 59 -3.62 1.39 -15.50
N GLU A 60 -3.43 1.67 -16.79
CA GLU A 60 -2.63 0.86 -17.73
C GLU A 60 -1.13 0.90 -17.36
N GLN A 61 -0.66 2.04 -16.85
CA GLN A 61 0.71 2.15 -16.34
C GLN A 61 0.87 1.33 -15.07
N LEU A 62 -0.12 1.32 -14.19
CA LEU A 62 -0.12 0.50 -12.97
C LEU A 62 -0.13 -0.99 -13.29
N GLU A 63 -0.90 -1.40 -14.30
CA GLU A 63 -0.94 -2.77 -14.81
C GLU A 63 0.42 -3.20 -15.37
N THR A 64 1.07 -2.33 -16.16
CA THR A 64 2.42 -2.58 -16.67
C THR A 64 3.43 -2.72 -15.54
N LEU A 65 3.38 -1.84 -14.54
CA LEU A 65 4.26 -1.92 -13.37
C LEU A 65 4.02 -3.21 -12.59
N ALA A 66 2.76 -3.58 -12.34
CA ALA A 66 2.43 -4.78 -11.60
C ALA A 66 2.84 -6.09 -12.31
N THR A 67 2.81 -6.11 -13.64
CA THR A 67 3.20 -7.29 -14.43
C THR A 67 4.72 -7.43 -14.59
N GLN A 68 5.46 -6.32 -14.60
CA GLN A 68 6.93 -6.33 -14.73
C GLN A 68 7.67 -6.59 -13.41
N VAL A 69 6.99 -6.39 -12.28
CA VAL A 69 7.54 -6.62 -10.96
C VAL A 69 7.77 -8.11 -10.71
N HIS A 70 9.03 -8.50 -10.55
CA HIS A 70 9.36 -9.85 -10.12
C HIS A 70 9.24 -9.93 -8.60
N LYS A 71 8.56 -10.96 -8.05
CA LYS A 71 8.45 -11.17 -6.59
C LYS A 71 9.80 -11.09 -5.85
N ARG A 72 10.88 -11.59 -6.45
CA ARG A 72 12.24 -11.53 -5.88
C ARG A 72 12.78 -10.10 -5.73
N GLN A 73 12.29 -9.16 -6.54
CA GLN A 73 12.68 -7.75 -6.49
C GLN A 73 11.94 -6.96 -5.41
N LEU A 74 10.79 -7.43 -4.89
CA LEU A 74 10.07 -6.72 -3.82
C LEU A 74 10.30 -7.27 -2.42
N PHE A 75 10.61 -8.56 -2.32
CA PHE A 75 10.72 -9.23 -1.03
C PHE A 75 12.19 -9.49 -0.66
N ASP A 76 12.64 -8.80 0.38
CA ASP A 76 13.86 -9.12 1.13
C ASP A 76 13.55 -10.18 2.19
N SER A 77 13.33 -11.42 1.75
CA SER A 77 13.05 -12.51 2.66
C SER A 77 14.36 -12.96 3.33
N ASN A 78 14.65 -12.45 4.53
CA ASN A 78 15.56 -13.10 5.49
C ASN A 78 14.80 -14.15 6.34
N LEU A 79 13.73 -14.76 5.79
CA LEU A 79 13.03 -15.84 6.50
C LEU A 79 13.94 -17.06 6.56
N ASN A 80 14.63 -17.20 7.68
CA ASN A 80 15.35 -18.41 8.01
C ASN A 80 14.32 -19.45 8.48
N VAL A 81 13.95 -20.36 7.58
CA VAL A 81 12.95 -21.42 7.82
C VAL A 81 13.30 -22.24 9.05
N THR A 82 14.60 -22.39 9.35
CA THR A 82 15.11 -23.08 10.54
C THR A 82 14.70 -22.36 11.83
N ILE A 83 14.71 -21.02 11.86
CA ILE A 83 14.27 -20.24 13.03
C ILE A 83 12.76 -20.42 13.25
N LEU A 84 11.98 -20.48 12.16
CA LEU A 84 10.53 -20.70 12.22
C LEU A 84 10.19 -22.09 12.79
N LEU A 85 10.91 -23.12 12.34
CA LEU A 85 10.76 -24.48 12.83
C LEU A 85 11.15 -24.62 14.32
N TRP A 86 12.22 -23.93 14.75
CA TRP A 86 12.64 -23.91 16.16
C TRP A 86 11.60 -23.23 17.07
N HIS A 87 11.03 -22.10 16.64
CA HIS A 87 10.00 -21.42 17.42
C HIS A 87 8.72 -22.28 17.50
N ALA A 88 8.34 -22.95 16.42
CA ALA A 88 7.19 -23.86 16.43
C ALA A 88 7.39 -25.05 17.38
N ALA A 89 8.59 -25.64 17.40
CA ALA A 89 8.93 -26.70 18.34
C ALA A 89 8.93 -26.21 19.80
N LEU A 90 9.45 -25.01 20.05
CA LEU A 90 9.46 -24.38 21.37
C LEU A 90 8.05 -24.05 21.87
N ASP A 91 7.20 -23.47 21.02
CA ASP A 91 5.81 -23.14 21.36
C ASP A 91 4.96 -24.40 21.61
N TYR A 92 5.21 -25.49 20.86
CA TYR A 92 4.61 -26.80 21.12
C TYR A 92 5.02 -27.34 22.49
N LEU A 93 6.32 -27.31 22.83
CA LEU A 93 6.85 -27.75 24.12
C LEU A 93 6.29 -26.92 25.28
N LEU A 94 6.21 -25.60 25.09
CA LEU A 94 5.71 -24.66 26.11
C LEU A 94 4.18 -24.60 26.20
N ARG A 95 3.44 -25.37 25.39
CA ARG A 95 1.97 -25.30 25.24
C ARG A 95 1.45 -23.88 25.01
N ARG A 96 2.27 -23.04 24.38
CA ARG A 96 1.96 -21.62 24.14
C ARG A 96 1.37 -21.52 22.74
N PHE A 97 0.04 -21.59 22.63
CA PHE A 97 -0.70 -21.42 21.36
C PHE A 97 -0.73 -19.94 20.91
N SER A 98 0.42 -19.29 20.83
CA SER A 98 0.50 -17.90 20.36
C SER A 98 1.02 -17.88 18.93
N ILE A 99 0.14 -17.77 17.95
CA ILE A 99 0.55 -17.58 16.54
C ILE A 99 1.45 -16.33 16.35
N TRP A 100 1.42 -15.41 17.30
CA TRP A 100 2.20 -14.16 17.31
C TRP A 100 3.67 -14.34 17.67
N SER A 101 4.08 -15.44 18.33
CA SER A 101 5.51 -15.72 18.61
C SER A 101 6.26 -16.27 17.39
N LEU A 102 5.52 -16.73 16.38
CA LEU A 102 6.06 -17.28 15.13
C LEU A 102 6.29 -16.21 14.05
N ILE A 103 5.81 -14.99 14.28
CA ILE A 103 5.94 -13.86 13.37
C ILE A 103 7.21 -13.09 13.80
N PRO A 104 8.34 -13.21 13.08
CA PRO A 104 9.53 -12.43 13.42
C PRO A 104 9.18 -10.94 13.43
N ARG A 105 9.67 -10.20 14.45
CA ARG A 105 9.37 -8.78 14.70
C ARG A 105 9.68 -7.84 13.52
N GLY A 106 10.41 -8.32 12.50
CA GLY A 106 10.58 -7.65 11.21
C GLY A 106 10.48 -8.66 10.07
N LEU A 107 9.31 -8.75 9.45
CA LEU A 107 9.05 -9.70 8.37
C LEU A 107 9.73 -9.32 7.04
N ILE A 108 10.00 -8.03 6.80
CA ILE A 108 10.57 -7.49 5.56
C ILE A 108 11.34 -6.20 5.90
N LYS A 109 12.61 -6.06 5.52
CA LYS A 109 13.40 -4.81 5.73
C LYS A 109 12.87 -3.62 4.93
N GLY A 110 12.09 -3.87 3.89
CA GLY A 110 11.44 -2.86 3.05
C GLY A 110 12.39 -2.20 2.03
N GLN A 111 13.70 -2.36 2.18
CA GLN A 111 14.72 -1.66 1.39
C GLN A 111 14.56 -1.86 -0.12
N ARG A 112 14.34 -3.10 -0.59
CA ARG A 112 14.08 -3.34 -2.02
C ARG A 112 12.78 -2.73 -2.53
N LEU A 113 11.72 -2.83 -1.74
CA LEU A 113 10.43 -2.23 -2.08
C LEU A 113 10.55 -0.70 -2.13
N GLU A 114 11.18 -0.10 -1.14
CA GLU A 114 11.47 1.34 -1.08
C GLU A 114 12.30 1.80 -2.28
N TYR A 115 13.39 1.09 -2.59
CA TYR A 115 14.21 1.39 -3.77
C TYR A 115 13.41 1.32 -5.07
N TYR A 116 12.61 0.27 -5.24
CA TYR A 116 11.75 0.11 -6.42
C TYR A 116 10.75 1.26 -6.52
N LEU A 117 10.04 1.57 -5.43
CA LEU A 117 9.04 2.64 -5.39
C LEU A 117 9.66 4.02 -5.65
N ASN A 118 10.79 4.34 -5.01
CA ASN A 118 11.50 5.60 -5.24
C ASN A 118 11.95 5.75 -6.70
N THR A 119 12.37 4.65 -7.35
CA THR A 119 12.68 4.64 -8.77
C THR A 119 11.45 4.94 -9.63
N GLN A 120 10.31 4.30 -9.32
CA GLN A 120 9.08 4.52 -10.08
C GLN A 120 8.48 5.91 -9.86
N TYR A 121 8.55 6.44 -8.63
CA TYR A 121 8.10 7.79 -8.29
C TYR A 121 9.04 8.89 -8.78
N ARG A 122 10.26 8.55 -9.23
CA ARG A 122 11.26 9.50 -9.76
C ARG A 122 11.56 10.64 -8.78
N GLY A 123 11.64 10.33 -7.49
CA GLY A 123 11.90 11.31 -6.42
C GLY A 123 10.73 12.23 -6.07
N LYS A 124 9.53 12.00 -6.62
CA LYS A 124 8.33 12.75 -6.23
C LYS A 124 7.88 12.39 -4.82
N THR A 125 7.27 13.36 -4.16
CA THR A 125 6.76 13.28 -2.79
C THR A 125 5.25 13.47 -2.76
N LEU A 126 4.64 13.37 -1.57
CA LEU A 126 3.21 13.67 -1.39
C LEU A 126 2.86 15.14 -1.73
N ALA A 127 3.84 16.04 -1.72
CA ALA A 127 3.65 17.43 -2.15
C ALA A 127 3.38 17.55 -3.66
N ASP A 128 3.82 16.58 -4.45
CA ASP A 128 3.65 16.56 -5.91
C ASP A 128 2.32 15.90 -6.34
N ALA A 129 1.46 15.56 -5.38
CA ALA A 129 0.19 14.91 -5.64
C ALA A 129 -0.77 15.83 -6.40
N LYS A 130 -1.30 15.34 -7.52
CA LYS A 130 -2.35 15.97 -8.33
C LYS A 130 -3.75 15.76 -7.75
N ILE A 131 -3.94 14.64 -7.05
CA ILE A 131 -5.17 14.32 -6.30
C ILE A 131 -4.79 14.28 -4.82
N PRO A 132 -5.50 14.99 -3.93
CA PRO A 132 -5.26 14.91 -2.50
C PRO A 132 -5.23 13.47 -1.99
N VAL A 133 -4.14 13.09 -1.31
CA VAL A 133 -3.87 11.73 -0.88
C VAL A 133 -3.61 11.62 0.61
N ALA A 134 -4.11 10.56 1.24
CA ALA A 134 -3.85 10.22 2.63
C ALA A 134 -3.37 8.77 2.77
N ILE A 135 -2.23 8.56 3.41
CA ILE A 135 -1.66 7.24 3.67
C ILE A 135 -1.73 6.98 5.17
N LEU A 136 -2.44 5.90 5.53
CA LEU A 136 -2.61 5.50 6.92
C LEU A 136 -1.58 4.42 7.28
N ALA A 137 -0.93 4.62 8.42
CA ALA A 137 -0.04 3.66 9.08
C ALA A 137 -0.43 3.53 10.56
N THR A 138 0.18 2.56 11.24
CA THR A 138 -0.01 2.35 12.69
C THR A 138 1.35 2.40 13.36
N ASP A 139 1.48 3.22 14.40
CA ASP A 139 2.63 3.17 15.30
C ASP A 139 2.57 1.85 16.09
N ILE A 140 3.59 1.02 15.95
CA ILE A 140 3.63 -0.31 16.56
C ILE A 140 3.87 -0.27 18.07
N HIS A 141 4.37 0.84 18.62
CA HIS A 141 4.63 1.00 20.04
C HIS A 141 3.37 1.45 20.78
N THR A 142 2.61 2.38 20.21
CA THR A 142 1.41 2.97 20.85
C THR A 142 0.10 2.35 20.35
N GLY A 143 0.10 1.76 19.15
CA GLY A 143 -1.11 1.32 18.46
C GLY A 143 -1.90 2.46 17.79
N GLU A 144 -1.41 3.69 17.87
CA GLU A 144 -2.08 4.85 17.30
C GLU A 144 -1.95 4.90 15.78
N SER A 145 -2.95 5.51 15.14
CA SER A 145 -2.93 5.73 13.70
C SER A 145 -2.08 6.95 13.35
N ILE A 146 -1.12 6.76 12.44
CA ILE A 146 -0.30 7.83 11.87
C ILE A 146 -0.78 8.09 10.45
N LEU A 147 -1.11 9.34 10.14
CA LEU A 147 -1.61 9.77 8.84
C LEU A 147 -0.57 10.61 8.12
N PHE A 148 -0.17 10.19 6.92
CA PHE A 148 0.66 10.96 6.00
C PHE A 148 -0.21 11.52 4.89
N ALA A 149 -0.44 12.83 4.87
CA ALA A 149 -1.28 13.47 3.88
C ALA A 149 -0.48 14.38 2.95
N SER A 150 -0.90 14.48 1.69
CA SER A 150 -0.46 15.57 0.83
C SER A 150 -0.83 16.93 1.44
N PRO A 151 -0.03 17.99 1.24
CA PRO A 151 -0.43 19.34 1.61
C PRO A 151 -1.81 19.65 1.04
N GLN A 152 -2.67 20.35 1.78
CA GLN A 152 -3.96 20.77 1.22
C GLN A 152 -3.68 21.73 0.06
N THR A 153 -3.86 21.26 -1.17
CA THR A 153 -3.98 22.13 -2.34
C THR A 153 -5.26 22.95 -2.16
N ARG A 154 -5.08 24.25 -1.93
CA ARG A 154 -6.16 25.23 -1.78
C ARG A 154 -7.00 25.33 -3.05
#